data_AF-A0A4Y2DHJ5-F1
#
_entry.id   AF-A0A4Y2DHJ5-F1
#
_cell.length_a   1.000
_cell.length_b   1.000
_cell.length_c   1.000
_cell.angle_alpha   90.00
_cell.angle_beta   90.00
_cell.angle_gamma   90.00
#
_symmetry.space_group_name_H-M   'P 1'
#
loop_
_entity.id
_entity.type
_entity.pdbx_description
1 polymer ?
#
loop_
_entity_poly.entity_id
_entity_poly.type
_entity_poly.pdbx_seq_one_letter_code
_entity_poly.pdbx_strand_id
1 'polypeptide(L)'
;MTLKLENVKAKVLEHQEKNLILHEVNKGVKKKDITLKFGIPPNRLSTIKKNRDKIQNYDPSNSCSERLKACVREDVDEAVLKWTV
;
A
#
# COMPACT_ATOMS: atom_id res chain seq x y z
N MET A 1 20.74 4.27 19.60
CA MET A 1 20.76 5.10 18.36
C MET A 1 19.34 5.18 17.81
N THR A 2 18.55 6.11 18.31
CA THR A 2 17.18 6.38 17.86
C THR A 2 17.26 7.31 16.66
N LEU A 3 17.02 6.80 15.45
CA LEU A 3 16.91 7.64 14.27
C LEU A 3 15.65 8.50 14.42
N LYS A 4 15.87 9.83 14.40
CA LYS A 4 14.84 10.85 14.46
C LYS A 4 13.76 10.54 13.43
N LEU A 5 12.54 10.37 13.91
CA LEU A 5 11.33 10.32 13.09
C LEU A 5 11.09 11.76 12.59
N GLU A 6 11.90 12.20 11.64
CA GLU A 6 11.61 13.41 10.89
C GLU A 6 10.24 13.23 10.23
N ASN A 7 9.37 14.20 10.48
CA ASN A 7 7.94 14.18 10.21
C ASN A 7 7.68 14.26 8.69
N VAL A 8 8.15 13.26 7.94
CA VAL A 8 7.90 13.12 6.51
C VAL A 8 6.44 12.76 6.38
N LYS A 9 5.63 13.72 5.92
CA LYS A 9 4.25 13.49 5.50
C LYS A 9 4.24 12.18 4.71
N ALA A 10 3.54 11.17 5.23
CA ALA A 10 3.62 9.82 4.68
C ALA A 10 3.16 9.85 3.22
N LYS A 11 4.11 9.74 2.27
CA LYS A 11 3.82 9.63 0.84
C LYS A 11 2.76 8.56 0.67
N VAL A 12 1.55 8.81 0.19
CA VAL A 12 0.65 7.69 -0.11
C VAL A 12 1.26 6.94 -1.30
N LEU A 13 1.32 5.62 -1.21
CA LEU A 13 1.86 4.79 -2.30
C LEU A 13 0.70 4.15 -3.01
N GLU A 14 0.72 4.25 -4.32
CA GLU A 14 -0.27 3.60 -5.15
C GLU A 14 -0.14 2.09 -5.04
N HIS A 15 -1.24 1.41 -5.34
CA HIS A 15 -1.27 -0.04 -5.34
C HIS A 15 -0.20 -0.63 -6.29
N GLN A 16 -0.03 -0.02 -7.46
CA GLN A 16 0.98 -0.43 -8.44
C GLN A 16 2.41 -0.22 -7.93
N GLU A 17 2.71 0.90 -7.28
CA GLU A 17 4.03 1.15 -6.66
C GLU A 17 4.37 0.08 -5.60
N LYS A 18 3.39 -0.34 -4.78
CA LYS A 18 3.60 -1.39 -3.78
C LYS A 18 3.94 -2.74 -4.42
N ASN A 19 3.34 -3.07 -5.55
CA ASN A 19 3.65 -4.30 -6.30
C ASN A 19 5.06 -4.27 -6.91
N LEU A 20 5.48 -3.12 -7.45
CA LEU A 20 6.85 -2.94 -7.95
C LEU A 20 7.88 -3.11 -6.83
N ILE A 21 7.62 -2.56 -5.64
CA ILE A 21 8.48 -2.75 -4.47
C ILE A 21 8.59 -4.24 -4.10
N LEU A 22 7.47 -4.97 -4.07
CA LEU A 22 7.47 -6.41 -3.78
C LEU A 22 8.26 -7.22 -4.81
N HIS A 23 8.16 -6.86 -6.09
CA HIS A 23 8.92 -7.49 -7.16
C HIS A 23 10.43 -7.31 -6.98
N GLU A 24 10.89 -6.11 -6.65
CA GLU A 24 12.33 -5.83 -6.39
C GLU A 24 12.83 -6.55 -5.14
N VAL A 25 11.98 -6.67 -4.10
CA VAL A 25 12.28 -7.50 -2.92
C VAL A 25 12.44 -8.97 -3.30
N ASN A 26 11.54 -9.51 -4.13
CA ASN A 26 11.60 -10.92 -4.57
C ASN A 26 12.82 -11.20 -5.46
N LYS A 27 13.27 -10.22 -6.24
CA LYS A 27 14.53 -10.29 -7.01
C LYS A 27 15.79 -10.33 -6.12
N GLY A 28 15.67 -10.10 -4.82
CA GLY A 28 16.80 -10.10 -3.89
C GLY A 28 17.58 -8.79 -3.84
N VAL A 29 17.01 -7.68 -4.33
CA VAL A 29 17.65 -6.35 -4.25
C VAL A 29 17.84 -5.97 -2.77
N LYS A 30 18.98 -5.35 -2.44
CA LYS A 30 19.27 -4.97 -1.05
C LYS A 30 18.27 -3.94 -0.55
N LYS A 31 17.90 -4.07 0.73
CA LYS A 31 16.93 -3.19 1.41
C LYS A 31 17.24 -1.70 1.23
N LYS A 32 18.52 -1.33 1.30
CA LYS A 32 19.00 0.06 1.18
C LYS A 32 18.71 0.65 -0.20
N ASP A 33 18.96 -0.13 -1.24
CA ASP A 33 18.78 0.30 -2.63
C ASP A 33 17.29 0.50 -2.94
N ILE A 34 16.43 -0.38 -2.42
CA ILE A 34 14.96 -0.25 -2.54
C ILE A 34 14.47 1.00 -1.80
N THR A 35 14.93 1.25 -0.57
CA THR A 35 14.51 2.45 0.17
C THR A 35 14.92 3.74 -0.52
N LEU A 36 16.10 3.75 -1.16
CA LEU A 36 16.59 4.90 -1.92
C LEU A 36 15.81 5.09 -3.23
N LYS A 37 15.65 4.01 -4.02
CA LYS A 37 14.96 4.03 -5.31
C LYS A 37 13.51 4.50 -5.22
N PHE A 38 12.80 4.08 -4.18
CA PHE A 38 11.38 4.42 -4.01
C PHE A 38 11.15 5.60 -3.04
N GLY A 39 12.22 6.16 -2.46
CA GLY A 39 12.12 7.25 -1.48
C GLY A 39 11.30 6.87 -0.24
N ILE A 40 11.36 5.62 0.20
CA ILE A 40 10.54 5.11 1.31
C ILE A 40 11.38 4.86 2.56
N PRO A 41 10.85 5.15 3.76
CA PRO A 41 11.53 4.78 5.00
C PRO A 41 11.69 3.25 5.15
N PRO A 42 12.77 2.77 5.80
CA PRO A 42 12.99 1.33 6.03
C PRO A 42 11.87 0.63 6.79
N ASN A 43 11.18 1.34 7.69
CA ASN A 43 10.02 0.85 8.43
C ASN A 43 8.84 0.56 7.49
N ARG A 44 8.67 1.43 6.48
CA ARG A 44 7.59 1.32 5.52
C ARG A 44 7.76 0.13 4.58
N LEU A 45 8.98 -0.09 4.10
CA LEU A 45 9.33 -1.30 3.34
C LEU A 45 9.01 -2.57 4.12
N SER A 46 9.26 -2.56 5.43
CA SER A 46 8.95 -3.70 6.31
C SER A 46 7.44 -3.93 6.42
N THR A 47 6.65 -2.86 6.47
CA THR A 47 5.18 -2.91 6.49
C THR A 47 4.59 -3.40 5.17
N ILE A 48 5.16 -2.96 4.04
CA ILE A 48 4.78 -3.45 2.70
C ILE A 48 5.04 -4.96 2.59
N LYS A 49 6.20 -5.43 3.06
CA LYS A 49 6.53 -6.86 3.05
C LYS A 49 5.57 -7.70 3.91
N LYS A 50 5.13 -7.17 5.06
CA LYS A 50 4.14 -7.83 5.94
C LYS A 50 2.75 -7.91 5.32
N ASN A 51 2.33 -6.89 4.58
CA ASN A 51 1.02 -6.83 3.94
C ASN A 51 1.01 -7.40 2.52
N ARG A 52 1.97 -8.26 2.16
CA ARG A 52 2.11 -8.81 0.81
C ARG A 52 0.82 -9.42 0.28
N ASP A 53 0.16 -10.24 1.07
CA ASP A 53 -1.05 -10.95 0.64
C ASP A 53 -2.18 -9.97 0.32
N LYS A 54 -2.34 -8.91 1.12
CA LYS A 54 -3.34 -7.86 0.90
C LYS A 54 -3.04 -7.02 -0.35
N ILE A 55 -1.76 -6.91 -0.71
CA ILE A 55 -1.33 -6.20 -1.92
C ILE A 55 -1.54 -7.10 -3.14
N GLN A 56 -1.30 -8.40 -3.05
CA GLN A 56 -1.46 -9.30 -4.21
C GLN A 56 -2.94 -9.63 -4.50
N ASN A 57 -3.78 -9.73 -3.45
CA ASN A 57 -5.21 -10.03 -3.59
C ASN A 57 -6.08 -8.78 -3.72
N TYR A 58 -5.51 -7.65 -4.15
CA TYR A 58 -6.28 -6.44 -4.32
C TYR A 58 -7.15 -6.53 -5.56
N ASP A 59 -8.46 -6.38 -5.35
CA ASP A 59 -9.41 -6.22 -6.43
C ASP A 59 -9.59 -4.73 -6.75
N PRO A 60 -9.13 -4.25 -7.92
CA PRO A 60 -9.34 -2.87 -8.35
C PRO A 60 -10.82 -2.52 -8.54
N SER A 61 -11.71 -3.52 -8.69
CA SER A 61 -13.16 -3.29 -8.75
C SER A 61 -13.76 -2.84 -7.41
N ASN A 62 -13.08 -3.14 -6.30
CA ASN A 62 -13.59 -2.92 -4.94
C ASN A 62 -13.18 -1.57 -4.34
N SER A 63 -12.24 -0.81 -4.91
CA SER A 63 -12.02 0.57 -4.45
C SER A 63 -11.19 1.43 -5.41
N CYS A 64 -11.57 2.70 -5.56
CA CYS A 64 -10.77 3.73 -6.22
C CYS A 64 -9.74 4.38 -5.26
N SER A 65 -9.29 3.66 -4.21
CA SER A 65 -8.53 4.25 -3.11
C SER A 65 -7.20 3.52 -2.87
N GLU A 66 -6.09 4.28 -2.93
CA GLU A 66 -4.74 3.83 -2.53
C GLU A 66 -4.67 3.26 -1.10
N ARG A 67 -5.70 3.52 -0.29
CA ARG A 67 -5.92 2.95 1.04
C ARG A 67 -7.04 1.91 0.96
N LEU A 68 -6.72 0.68 1.33
CA LEU A 68 -7.72 -0.34 1.65
C LEU A 68 -8.50 0.16 2.89
N LYS A 69 -9.60 0.86 2.67
CA LYS A 69 -10.61 1.04 3.72
C LYS A 69 -11.45 -0.22 3.69
N ALA A 70 -11.52 -0.93 4.81
CA ALA A 70 -12.60 -1.87 5.01
C ALA A 70 -13.90 -1.04 5.05
N CYS A 71 -14.79 -1.24 4.08
CA CYS A 71 -16.13 -0.65 4.18
C CYS A 71 -16.85 -1.34 5.34
N VAL A 72 -17.31 -0.54 6.29
CA VAL A 72 -17.95 -1.03 7.52
C VAL A 72 -19.39 -1.50 7.24
N ARG A 73 -19.96 -1.13 6.08
CA ARG A 73 -21.35 -1.39 5.69
C ARG A 73 -21.46 -1.57 4.18
N GLU A 74 -21.06 -2.75 3.71
CA GLU A 74 -21.12 -3.15 2.30
C GLU A 74 -22.56 -3.09 1.75
N ASP A 75 -23.55 -3.38 2.60
CA ASP A 75 -24.99 -3.33 2.30
C ASP A 75 -25.48 -1.91 1.94
N VAL A 76 -25.00 -0.91 2.67
CA VAL A 76 -25.36 0.49 2.44
C VAL A 76 -24.70 1.01 1.17
N ASP A 77 -23.42 0.70 0.96
CA ASP A 77 -22.69 1.11 -0.25
C ASP A 77 -23.31 0.48 -1.51
N GLU A 78 -23.70 -0.79 -1.46
CA GLU A 78 -24.40 -1.47 -2.56
C GLU A 78 -25.78 -0.83 -2.84
N ALA A 79 -26.57 -0.55 -1.80
CA ALA A 79 -27.88 0.08 -1.94
C ALA A 79 -27.79 1.49 -2.56
N VAL A 80 -26.78 2.28 -2.16
CA VAL A 80 -26.52 3.60 -2.74
C VAL A 80 -26.08 3.48 -4.20
N LEU A 81 -25.17 2.54 -4.51
CA LEU A 81 -24.70 2.31 -5.88
C LEU A 81 -25.86 1.97 -6.82
N LYS A 82 -26.78 1.10 -6.36
CA LYS A 82 -27.96 0.68 -7.11
C LYS A 82 -28.99 1.79 -7.30
N TRP A 83 -29.08 2.74 -6.37
CA TRP A 83 -29.96 3.90 -6.51
C TRP A 83 -29.47 4.88 -7.57
N THR A 84 -28.15 4.98 -7.75
CA THR A 84 -27.52 5.94 -8.67
C THR A 84 -27.40 5.47 -10.13
N VAL A 85 -27.88 4.26 -10.46
CA VAL A 85 -27.90 3.68 -11.83
C VAL A 85 -29.29 3.78 -12.45
#